data_AF-A0A453K950-F1
#
_entry.id   AF-A0A453K950-F1
#
_cell.length_a   1.000
_cell.length_b   1.000
_cell.length_c   1.000
_cell.angle_alpha   90.00
_cell.angle_beta   90.00
_cell.angle_gamma   90.00
#
_symmetry.space_group_name_H-M   'P 1'
#
loop_
_entity.id
_entity.type
_entity.pdbx_description
1 polymer ?
#
loop_
_entity_poly.entity_id
_entity_poly.type
_entity_poly.pdbx_seq_one_letter_code
_entity_poly.pdbx_strand_id
1 'polypeptide(L)'
;MDGGSLADIIRVKKFITEPVLSHMLQKVLLALRYLHEVRRLVHRDIKPANLLLNLKGDTKITDFGVSSGLHDSVTMCATFLGSVTYMSPERIRNENYSYAADIWSLGLTALECATGRYPYDVNGGEADLMLQILEDPSPTPPQHMHSEEFCSFIDACLQKDADARPTCDQLLSHSFIKKYEGPGVDLAEYNKSVHDPAERLSQIAHMLAVHYYLIFDGGDDQWRHMKSFYGQDSTFSFSGETHVGKSDIFDTLSRIREMLKGNSRCEKIGRVMEKVYCRAHGEEGMSVRVSGSFIMGNEFLVCADGFCAEGMLSIVELSPDILSKQAGHFQEDFFMEPGTAMGCYVISRQELHIGVS
;
A
#
# COMPACT_ATOMS: atom_id res chain seq x y z
N MET A 1 3.30 0.55 -7.14
CA MET A 1 2.97 -0.82 -7.63
C MET A 1 1.52 -0.78 -8.04
N ASP A 2 1.23 -0.97 -9.32
CA ASP A 2 -0.06 -0.73 -9.98
C ASP A 2 -0.98 -1.97 -10.07
N GLY A 3 -0.52 -3.13 -9.58
CA GLY A 3 -1.29 -4.36 -9.49
C GLY A 3 -1.98 -4.62 -8.15
N GLY A 4 -1.79 -3.74 -7.16
CA GLY A 4 -2.28 -3.95 -5.80
C GLY A 4 -1.47 -4.97 -5.00
N SER A 5 -2.01 -5.35 -3.84
CA SER A 5 -1.42 -6.30 -2.91
C SER A 5 -1.99 -7.72 -3.11
N LEU A 6 -1.31 -8.74 -2.58
CA LEU A 6 -1.85 -10.10 -2.53
C LEU A 6 -3.18 -10.15 -1.73
N ALA A 7 -3.36 -9.30 -0.72
CA ALA A 7 -4.64 -9.16 -0.02
C ALA A 7 -5.77 -8.72 -0.98
N ASP A 8 -5.49 -7.79 -1.89
CA ASP A 8 -6.46 -7.38 -2.90
C ASP A 8 -6.80 -8.51 -3.87
N ILE A 9 -5.80 -9.30 -4.26
CA ILE A 9 -5.98 -10.46 -5.13
C ILE A 9 -6.90 -11.49 -4.46
N ILE A 10 -6.65 -11.83 -3.19
CA ILE A 10 -7.48 -12.77 -2.42
C ILE A 10 -8.91 -12.25 -2.28
N ARG A 11 -9.10 -10.94 -2.04
CA ARG A 11 -10.45 -10.35 -1.93
C ARG A 11 -11.30 -10.60 -3.18
N VAL A 12 -10.68 -10.48 -4.36
CA VAL A 12 -11.34 -10.64 -5.67
C VAL A 12 -11.43 -12.10 -6.10
N LYS A 13 -10.29 -12.81 -6.15
CA LYS A 13 -10.20 -14.20 -6.69
C LYS A 13 -10.55 -15.27 -5.67
N LYS A 14 -10.75 -14.89 -4.40
CA LYS A 14 -10.94 -15.76 -3.24
C LYS A 14 -9.71 -16.57 -2.85
N PHE A 15 -8.93 -17.07 -3.81
CA PHE A 15 -7.66 -17.74 -3.56
C PHE A 15 -6.71 -17.59 -4.75
N ILE A 16 -5.44 -17.91 -4.54
CA ILE A 16 -4.40 -17.91 -5.58
C ILE A 16 -3.99 -19.35 -5.84
N THR A 17 -3.97 -19.76 -7.12
CA THR A 17 -3.57 -21.12 -7.49
C THR A 17 -2.09 -21.35 -7.22
N GLU A 18 -1.73 -22.59 -6.89
CA GLU A 18 -0.34 -22.97 -6.56
C GLU A 18 0.71 -22.54 -7.60
N PRO A 19 0.51 -22.71 -8.93
CA PRO A 19 1.50 -22.27 -9.91
C PRO A 19 1.75 -20.76 -9.85
N VAL A 20 0.69 -19.98 -9.71
CA VAL A 20 0.76 -18.51 -9.61
C VAL A 20 1.42 -18.08 -8.32
N LEU A 21 0.98 -18.67 -7.20
CA LEU A 21 1.53 -18.39 -5.89
C LEU A 21 3.02 -18.74 -5.81
N SER A 22 3.43 -19.87 -6.39
CA SER A 22 4.84 -20.28 -6.44
C SER A 22 5.73 -19.23 -7.13
N HIS A 23 5.29 -18.68 -8.27
CA HIS A 23 6.03 -17.62 -8.96
C HIS A 23 6.15 -16.33 -8.13
N MET A 24 5.06 -15.95 -7.45
CA MET A 24 5.08 -14.79 -6.54
C MET A 24 6.02 -15.03 -5.36
N LEU A 25 5.93 -16.20 -4.72
CA LEU A 25 6.77 -16.57 -3.58
C LEU A 25 8.25 -16.68 -3.95
N GLN A 26 8.58 -17.15 -5.16
CA GLN A 26 9.97 -17.14 -5.63
C GLN A 26 10.54 -15.73 -5.64
N LYS A 27 9.81 -14.74 -6.17
CA LYS A 27 10.23 -13.32 -6.16
C LYS A 27 10.33 -12.76 -4.73
N VAL A 28 9.39 -13.11 -3.86
CA VAL A 28 9.40 -12.70 -2.43
C VAL A 28 10.59 -13.29 -1.68
N LEU A 29 10.90 -14.58 -1.89
CA LEU A 29 12.04 -15.26 -1.29
C LEU A 29 13.37 -14.66 -1.75
N LEU A 30 13.49 -14.28 -3.03
CA LEU A 30 14.67 -13.56 -3.53
C LEU A 30 14.84 -12.20 -2.83
N ALA A 31 13.75 -11.48 -2.59
CA ALA A 31 13.77 -10.21 -1.87
C ALA A 31 14.11 -10.38 -0.38
N LEU A 32 13.51 -11.36 0.31
CA LEU A 32 13.83 -11.70 1.69
C LEU A 32 15.28 -12.12 1.84
N ARG A 33 15.80 -12.96 0.94
CA ARG A 33 17.22 -13.34 0.91
C ARG A 33 18.13 -12.12 0.86
N TYR A 34 17.84 -11.17 -0.02
CA TYR A 34 18.59 -9.91 -0.09
C TYR A 34 18.54 -9.13 1.23
N LEU A 35 17.37 -9.05 1.88
CA LEU A 35 17.23 -8.38 3.18
C LEU A 35 18.05 -9.08 4.27
N HIS A 36 17.94 -10.41 4.36
CA HIS A 36 18.59 -11.22 5.39
C HIS A 36 20.11 -11.26 5.23
N GLU A 37 20.61 -11.44 4.01
CA GLU A 37 22.03 -11.71 3.76
C GLU A 37 22.84 -10.46 3.44
N VAL A 38 22.29 -9.56 2.63
CA VAL A 38 23.00 -8.36 2.17
C VAL A 38 22.75 -7.19 3.11
N ARG A 39 21.48 -6.96 3.48
CA ARG A 39 21.10 -5.82 4.32
C ARG A 39 21.16 -6.12 5.81
N ARG A 40 21.20 -7.40 6.21
CA ARG A 40 21.15 -7.86 7.60
C ARG A 40 19.92 -7.35 8.36
N LEU A 41 18.80 -7.22 7.67
CA LEU A 41 17.52 -6.73 8.19
C LEU A 41 16.51 -7.85 8.32
N VAL A 42 15.68 -7.81 9.36
CA VAL A 42 14.44 -8.61 9.48
C VAL A 42 13.27 -7.72 9.07
N HIS A 43 12.37 -8.21 8.22
CA HIS A 43 11.25 -7.42 7.72
C HIS A 43 10.21 -7.15 8.81
N ARG A 44 9.80 -8.21 9.53
CA ARG A 44 8.87 -8.24 10.68
C ARG A 44 7.39 -8.03 10.38
N ASP A 45 7.01 -7.61 9.19
CA ASP A 45 5.61 -7.41 8.80
C ASP A 45 5.29 -8.04 7.43
N ILE A 46 5.69 -9.31 7.24
CA ILE A 46 5.33 -10.05 6.03
C ILE A 46 3.88 -10.53 6.16
N LYS A 47 3.02 -10.04 5.25
CA LYS A 47 1.59 -10.35 5.17
C LYS A 47 1.08 -10.08 3.75
N PRO A 48 -0.09 -10.61 3.33
CA PRO A 48 -0.60 -10.39 1.97
C PRO A 48 -0.70 -8.91 1.56
N ALA A 49 -1.03 -8.01 2.50
CA ALA A 49 -1.11 -6.57 2.23
C ALA A 49 0.24 -5.92 1.88
N ASN A 50 1.34 -6.49 2.36
CA ASN A 50 2.69 -5.96 2.18
C ASN A 50 3.46 -6.65 1.03
N LEU A 51 2.81 -7.56 0.30
CA LEU A 51 3.34 -8.17 -0.91
C LEU A 51 2.60 -7.59 -2.11
N LEU A 52 3.28 -6.76 -2.88
CA LEU A 52 2.69 -6.01 -3.99
C LEU A 52 3.03 -6.63 -5.32
N LEU A 53 2.09 -6.61 -6.26
CA LEU A 53 2.28 -7.01 -7.65
C LEU A 53 2.16 -5.77 -8.55
N ASN A 54 2.91 -5.71 -9.66
CA ASN A 54 2.73 -4.71 -10.70
C ASN A 54 2.08 -5.31 -11.95
N LEU A 55 1.60 -4.48 -12.88
CA LEU A 55 0.99 -4.92 -14.14
C LEU A 55 1.97 -5.63 -15.08
N LYS A 56 3.28 -5.55 -14.80
CA LYS A 56 4.36 -6.25 -15.51
C LYS A 56 4.66 -7.64 -14.89
N GLY A 57 3.96 -8.03 -13.81
CA GLY A 57 4.16 -9.31 -13.14
C GLY A 57 5.34 -9.36 -12.15
N ASP A 58 5.88 -8.22 -11.72
CA ASP A 58 6.87 -8.14 -10.65
C ASP A 58 6.22 -8.10 -9.28
N THR A 59 6.79 -8.87 -8.35
CA THR A 59 6.39 -8.91 -6.96
C THR A 59 7.42 -8.19 -6.10
N LYS A 60 6.98 -7.34 -5.17
CA LYS A 60 7.85 -6.61 -4.24
C LYS A 60 7.29 -6.62 -2.82
N ILE A 61 8.20 -6.53 -1.86
CA ILE A 61 7.88 -6.34 -0.45
C ILE A 61 7.81 -4.83 -0.17
N THR A 62 6.81 -4.41 0.60
CA THR A 62 6.63 -3.02 1.07
C THR A 62 6.53 -2.98 2.60
N ASP A 63 6.47 -1.76 3.14
CA ASP A 63 6.26 -1.45 4.56
C ASP A 63 7.40 -1.93 5.47
N PHE A 64 8.55 -1.30 5.28
CA PHE A 64 9.74 -1.50 6.11
C PHE A 64 9.70 -0.69 7.42
N GLY A 65 8.54 -0.13 7.80
CA GLY A 65 8.40 0.80 8.94
C GLY A 65 8.82 0.21 10.29
N VAL A 66 8.83 -1.12 10.39
CA VAL A 66 9.25 -1.88 11.57
C VAL A 66 10.51 -2.73 11.36
N SER A 67 11.11 -2.66 10.17
CA SER A 67 12.33 -3.42 9.85
C SER A 67 13.53 -2.83 10.58
N SER A 68 14.31 -3.67 11.28
CA SER A 68 15.54 -3.22 11.97
C SER A 68 16.68 -4.22 11.83
N GLY A 69 17.89 -3.77 12.12
CA GLY A 69 19.06 -4.64 12.19
C GLY A 69 18.99 -5.58 13.40
N LEU A 70 19.68 -6.71 13.32
CA LEU A 70 19.81 -7.65 14.45
C LEU A 70 20.54 -7.04 15.66
N HIS A 71 21.27 -5.93 15.49
CA HIS A 71 22.04 -5.25 16.54
C HIS A 71 21.29 -4.09 17.21
N ASP A 72 20.10 -3.73 16.74
CA ASP A 72 19.30 -2.65 17.31
C ASP A 72 18.50 -3.17 18.51
N SER A 73 19.20 -3.52 19.58
CA SER A 73 18.63 -4.10 20.81
C SER A 73 17.88 -3.08 21.69
N VAL A 74 17.97 -1.78 21.39
CA VAL A 74 17.46 -0.70 22.26
C VAL A 74 16.07 -0.19 21.82
N THR A 75 15.59 -0.54 20.63
CA THR A 75 14.20 -0.29 20.19
C THR A 75 13.31 -1.52 20.38
N MET A 76 13.74 -2.48 21.22
CA MET A 76 13.14 -3.82 21.32
C MET A 76 11.99 -3.96 22.33
N CYS A 77 11.62 -2.93 23.11
CA CYS A 77 10.69 -3.10 24.24
C CYS A 77 9.44 -2.20 24.28
N ALA A 78 9.06 -1.47 23.22
CA ALA A 78 7.99 -0.46 23.39
C ALA A 78 6.96 -0.29 22.27
N THR A 79 6.93 -1.12 21.23
CA THR A 79 5.96 -0.91 20.15
C THR A 79 5.27 -2.20 19.72
N PHE A 80 4.17 -2.50 20.42
CA PHE A 80 2.97 -3.18 19.92
C PHE A 80 2.39 -2.43 18.70
N LEU A 81 3.18 -2.19 17.66
CA LEU A 81 2.75 -1.50 16.44
C LEU A 81 2.87 -2.48 15.28
N GLY A 82 1.86 -3.33 15.18
CA GLY A 82 1.69 -4.30 14.11
C GLY A 82 0.53 -5.23 14.44
N SER A 83 -0.21 -5.67 13.42
CA SER A 83 -1.18 -6.74 13.57
C SER A 83 -0.43 -8.01 14.00
N VAL A 84 -0.76 -8.54 15.18
CA VAL A 84 -0.12 -9.73 15.77
C VAL A 84 -0.39 -11.00 14.97
N THR A 85 -1.29 -10.90 14.00
CA THR A 85 -1.81 -12.00 13.19
C THR A 85 -0.70 -12.85 12.58
N TYR A 86 0.31 -12.26 11.93
CA TYR A 86 1.37 -13.03 11.25
C TYR A 86 2.63 -13.21 12.11
N MET A 87 2.55 -12.92 13.41
CA MET A 87 3.71 -12.96 14.31
C MET A 87 4.16 -14.40 14.59
N SER A 88 5.47 -14.62 14.66
CA SER A 88 6.04 -15.94 14.96
C SER A 88 6.00 -16.27 16.46
N PRO A 89 5.97 -17.57 16.85
CA PRO A 89 5.87 -17.99 18.25
C PRO A 89 6.95 -17.39 19.17
N GLU A 90 8.20 -17.37 18.72
CA GLU A 90 9.33 -16.80 19.45
C GLU A 90 9.18 -15.29 19.67
N ARG A 91 8.58 -14.57 18.71
CA ARG A 91 8.29 -13.14 18.87
C ARG A 91 7.20 -12.90 19.91
N ILE A 92 6.17 -13.74 19.91
CA ILE A 92 5.08 -13.66 20.90
C ILE A 92 5.62 -13.94 22.32
N ARG A 93 6.56 -14.88 22.46
CA ARG A 93 7.23 -15.17 23.74
C ARG A 93 8.27 -14.12 24.16
N ASN A 94 8.50 -13.07 23.35
CA ASN A 94 9.59 -12.11 23.53
C ASN A 94 10.97 -12.79 23.63
N GLU A 95 11.16 -13.90 22.93
CA GLU A 95 12.45 -14.58 22.79
C GLU A 95 13.32 -13.86 21.76
N ASN A 96 14.61 -14.19 21.73
CA ASN A 96 15.49 -13.71 20.67
C ASN A 96 14.99 -14.26 19.33
N TYR A 97 14.72 -13.37 18.39
CA TYR A 97 14.25 -13.73 17.05
C TYR A 97 15.18 -13.15 15.98
N SER A 98 15.16 -13.77 14.81
CA SER A 98 16.03 -13.45 13.68
C SER A 98 15.25 -13.60 12.37
N TYR A 99 15.95 -13.84 11.28
CA TYR A 99 15.41 -14.03 9.92
C TYR A 99 14.33 -15.12 9.83
N ALA A 100 14.39 -16.16 10.68
CA ALA A 100 13.39 -17.22 10.74
C ALA A 100 11.97 -16.69 11.01
N ALA A 101 11.83 -15.56 11.73
CA ALA A 101 10.53 -14.95 12.00
C ALA A 101 9.79 -14.55 10.71
N ASP A 102 10.52 -14.03 9.72
CA ASP A 102 9.92 -13.68 8.42
C ASP A 102 9.47 -14.92 7.65
N ILE A 103 10.12 -16.07 7.86
CA ILE A 103 9.76 -17.35 7.21
C ILE A 103 8.43 -17.89 7.76
N TRP A 104 8.20 -17.75 9.06
CA TRP A 104 6.90 -18.08 9.65
C TRP A 104 5.78 -17.22 9.06
N SER A 105 5.98 -15.90 9.05
CA SER A 105 5.01 -14.95 8.49
C SER A 105 4.76 -15.21 6.99
N LEU A 106 5.79 -15.59 6.23
CA LEU A 106 5.67 -16.03 4.83
C LEU A 106 4.83 -17.30 4.71
N GLY A 107 5.01 -18.29 5.59
CA GLY A 107 4.22 -19.51 5.62
C GLY A 107 2.72 -19.25 5.83
N LEU A 108 2.38 -18.41 6.82
CA LEU A 108 0.98 -18.01 7.07
C LEU A 108 0.40 -17.26 5.87
N THR A 109 1.18 -16.33 5.30
CA THR A 109 0.81 -15.57 4.11
C THR A 109 0.52 -16.49 2.92
N ALA A 110 1.40 -17.46 2.66
CA ALA A 110 1.23 -18.42 1.57
C ALA A 110 0.00 -19.31 1.77
N LEU A 111 -0.22 -19.80 2.99
CA LEU A 111 -1.38 -20.62 3.33
C LEU A 111 -2.70 -19.86 3.16
N GLU A 112 -2.75 -18.60 3.61
CA GLU A 112 -3.91 -17.74 3.42
C GLU A 112 -4.15 -17.44 1.93
N CYS A 113 -3.09 -17.14 1.16
CA CYS A 113 -3.22 -16.91 -0.28
C CYS A 113 -3.81 -18.13 -1.00
N ALA A 114 -3.36 -19.33 -0.66
CA ALA A 114 -3.79 -20.56 -1.32
C ALA A 114 -5.19 -21.02 -0.91
N THR A 115 -5.59 -20.76 0.35
CA THR A 115 -6.87 -21.23 0.90
C THR A 115 -7.97 -20.16 0.89
N GLY A 116 -7.58 -18.89 0.72
CA GLY A 116 -8.47 -17.75 0.77
C GLY A 116 -8.91 -17.31 2.15
N ARG A 117 -8.40 -17.95 3.20
CA ARG A 117 -8.78 -17.72 4.59
C ARG A 117 -7.57 -17.78 5.50
N TYR A 118 -7.53 -16.90 6.49
CA TYR A 118 -6.52 -16.97 7.52
C TYR A 118 -6.70 -18.26 8.35
N PRO A 119 -5.62 -18.99 8.70
CA PRO A 119 -5.72 -20.34 9.25
C PRO A 119 -6.14 -20.43 10.72
N TYR A 120 -6.05 -19.34 11.50
CA TYR A 120 -6.47 -19.29 12.90
C TYR A 120 -7.75 -18.48 13.08
N ASP A 121 -8.44 -18.67 14.21
CA ASP A 121 -9.59 -17.85 14.55
C ASP A 121 -9.15 -16.48 15.07
N VAL A 122 -9.58 -15.42 14.39
CA VAL A 122 -9.28 -14.02 14.74
C VAL A 122 -10.40 -13.36 15.55
N ASN A 123 -11.53 -14.03 15.75
CA ASN A 123 -12.69 -13.45 16.45
C ASN A 123 -12.49 -13.37 17.97
N GLY A 124 -11.60 -14.19 18.54
CA GLY A 124 -11.26 -14.19 19.97
C GLY A 124 -10.40 -13.01 20.43
N GLY A 125 -9.94 -12.17 19.49
CA GLY A 125 -9.02 -11.06 19.77
C GLY A 125 -7.55 -11.49 19.79
N GLU A 126 -6.66 -10.52 20.00
CA GLU A 126 -5.21 -10.71 19.84
C GLU A 126 -4.61 -11.72 20.83
N ALA A 127 -5.06 -11.71 22.09
CA ALA A 127 -4.55 -12.61 23.11
C ALA A 127 -4.90 -14.08 22.83
N ASP A 128 -6.13 -14.34 22.36
CA ASP A 128 -6.57 -15.69 21.99
C ASP A 128 -5.81 -16.19 20.76
N LEU A 129 -5.62 -15.33 19.77
CA LEU A 129 -4.82 -15.65 18.58
C LEU A 129 -3.36 -15.97 18.93
N MET A 130 -2.75 -15.22 19.84
CA MET A 130 -1.41 -15.51 20.34
C MET A 130 -1.35 -16.88 21.01
N LEU A 131 -2.34 -17.23 21.83
CA LEU A 131 -2.42 -18.55 22.48
C LEU A 131 -2.56 -19.67 21.44
N GLN A 132 -3.43 -19.51 20.44
CA GLN A 132 -3.55 -20.48 19.34
C GLN A 132 -2.21 -20.69 18.61
N ILE A 133 -1.50 -19.61 18.27
CA ILE A 133 -0.17 -19.70 17.62
C ILE A 133 0.84 -20.45 18.51
N LEU A 134 0.81 -20.20 19.82
CA LEU A 134 1.74 -20.81 20.77
C LEU A 134 1.42 -22.26 21.11
N GLU A 135 0.15 -22.63 21.23
CA GLU A 135 -0.31 -23.88 21.83
C GLU A 135 -0.86 -24.87 20.80
N ASP A 136 -1.68 -24.43 19.85
CA ASP A 136 -2.33 -25.31 18.88
C ASP A 136 -1.32 -25.88 17.87
N PRO A 137 -1.56 -27.07 17.29
CA PRO A 137 -0.75 -27.57 16.19
C PRO A 137 -0.63 -26.52 15.07
N SER A 138 0.56 -26.41 14.47
CA SER A 138 0.77 -25.53 13.33
C SER A 138 -0.22 -25.88 12.20
N PRO A 139 -0.78 -24.89 11.50
CA PRO A 139 -1.79 -25.15 10.49
C PRO A 139 -1.16 -25.72 9.22
N THR A 140 -1.83 -26.70 8.62
CA THR A 140 -1.43 -27.36 7.38
C THR A 140 -2.54 -27.21 6.34
N PRO A 141 -2.25 -27.02 5.04
CA PRO A 141 -3.27 -27.01 4.01
C PRO A 141 -4.04 -28.34 3.96
N PRO A 142 -5.35 -28.33 3.63
CA PRO A 142 -6.10 -29.58 3.44
C PRO A 142 -5.50 -30.42 2.30
N GLN A 143 -4.87 -31.55 2.63
CA GLN A 143 -4.09 -32.39 1.68
C GLN A 143 -4.88 -32.87 0.44
N HIS A 144 -6.21 -32.93 0.52
CA HIS A 144 -7.06 -33.31 -0.62
C HIS A 144 -7.31 -32.17 -1.61
N MET A 145 -7.00 -30.92 -1.24
CA MET A 145 -7.19 -29.72 -2.07
C MET A 145 -5.87 -29.14 -2.60
N HIS A 146 -4.73 -29.57 -2.06
CA HIS A 146 -3.42 -29.00 -2.34
C HIS A 146 -2.39 -30.09 -2.64
N SER A 147 -1.34 -29.73 -3.38
CA SER A 147 -0.27 -30.67 -3.71
C SER A 147 0.58 -31.02 -2.50
N GLU A 148 1.15 -32.23 -2.49
CA GLU A 148 2.07 -32.67 -1.43
C GLU A 148 3.26 -31.72 -1.30
N GLU A 149 3.74 -31.17 -2.42
CA GLU A 149 4.83 -30.20 -2.42
C GLU A 149 4.44 -28.90 -1.74
N PHE A 150 3.22 -28.40 -1.96
CA PHE A 150 2.73 -27.20 -1.27
C PHE A 150 2.52 -27.45 0.22
N CYS A 151 1.91 -28.57 0.60
CA CYS A 151 1.78 -28.97 2.00
C CYS A 151 3.14 -29.03 2.69
N SER A 152 4.12 -29.71 2.08
CA SER A 152 5.50 -29.79 2.59
C SER A 152 6.16 -28.42 2.71
N PHE A 153 5.91 -27.50 1.78
CA PHE A 153 6.45 -26.13 1.85
C PHE A 153 5.88 -25.37 3.05
N ILE A 154 4.57 -25.46 3.28
CA ILE A 154 3.90 -24.80 4.41
C ILE A 154 4.34 -25.41 5.74
N ASP A 155 4.40 -26.74 5.84
CA ASP A 155 4.85 -27.44 7.04
C ASP A 155 6.30 -27.07 7.39
N ALA A 156 7.18 -26.92 6.40
CA ALA A 156 8.55 -26.45 6.62
C ALA A 156 8.61 -25.00 7.13
N CYS A 157 7.76 -24.10 6.60
CA CYS A 157 7.73 -22.71 7.04
C CYS A 157 7.14 -22.55 8.45
N LEU A 158 6.14 -23.35 8.81
CA LEU A 158 5.36 -23.22 10.04
C LEU A 158 5.85 -24.11 11.18
N GLN A 159 7.15 -24.35 11.26
CA GLN A 159 7.77 -24.97 12.44
C GLN A 159 7.76 -23.99 13.61
N LYS A 160 7.23 -24.43 14.76
CA LYS A 160 7.21 -23.62 15.99
C LYS A 160 8.62 -23.35 16.51
N ASP A 161 9.50 -24.33 16.38
CA ASP A 161 10.94 -24.15 16.59
C ASP A 161 11.51 -23.30 15.46
N ALA A 162 12.08 -22.15 15.80
CA ALA A 162 12.64 -21.21 14.84
C ALA A 162 13.89 -21.77 14.14
N ASP A 163 14.68 -22.59 14.82
CA ASP A 163 15.92 -23.18 14.27
C ASP A 163 15.62 -24.32 13.29
N ALA A 164 14.42 -24.90 13.37
CA ALA A 164 13.94 -25.92 12.44
C ALA A 164 13.41 -25.31 11.11
N ARG A 165 13.19 -24.00 11.03
CA ARG A 165 12.72 -23.35 9.81
C ARG A 165 13.84 -23.21 8.78
N PRO A 166 13.55 -23.44 7.49
CA PRO A 166 14.55 -23.30 6.44
C PRO A 166 14.90 -21.83 6.18
N THR A 167 16.10 -21.61 5.63
CA THR A 167 16.52 -20.31 5.10
C THR A 167 15.83 -20.00 3.76
N CYS A 168 15.90 -18.75 3.30
CA CYS A 168 15.40 -18.37 1.98
C CYS A 168 16.04 -19.19 0.84
N ASP A 169 17.33 -19.50 0.92
CA ASP A 169 18.03 -20.34 -0.07
C ASP A 169 17.50 -21.78 -0.13
N GLN A 170 17.23 -22.35 1.05
CA GLN A 170 16.64 -23.69 1.16
C GLN A 170 15.22 -23.70 0.58
N LEU A 171 14.42 -22.67 0.86
CA LEU A 171 13.07 -22.53 0.31
C LEU A 171 13.05 -22.29 -1.20
N LEU A 172 13.99 -21.51 -1.74
CA LEU A 172 14.16 -21.32 -3.20
C LEU A 172 14.50 -22.64 -3.92
N SER A 173 15.08 -23.59 -3.20
CA SER A 173 15.40 -24.94 -3.70
C SER A 173 14.31 -25.97 -3.39
N HIS A 174 13.24 -25.59 -2.69
CA HIS A 174 12.16 -26.49 -2.28
C HIS A 174 11.37 -27.01 -3.50
N SER A 175 10.88 -28.24 -3.42
CA SER A 175 10.16 -28.93 -4.50
C SER A 175 8.97 -28.12 -5.03
N PHE A 176 8.20 -27.49 -4.14
CA PHE A 176 7.11 -26.59 -4.51
C PHE A 176 7.53 -25.46 -5.46
N ILE A 177 8.61 -24.74 -5.13
CA ILE A 177 9.11 -23.63 -5.96
C ILE A 177 9.66 -24.16 -7.29
N LYS A 178 10.44 -25.25 -7.23
CA LYS A 178 11.06 -25.87 -8.41
C LYS A 178 10.06 -26.47 -9.38
N LYS A 179 8.94 -27.01 -8.89
CA LYS A 179 7.87 -27.59 -9.70
C LYS A 179 7.29 -26.60 -10.72
N TYR A 180 7.26 -25.31 -10.39
CA TYR A 180 6.66 -24.28 -11.21
C TYR A 180 7.67 -23.25 -11.75
N GLU A 181 8.99 -23.50 -11.72
CA GLU A 181 10.01 -22.52 -12.15
C GLU A 181 10.01 -22.22 -13.68
N GLY A 182 9.26 -22.99 -14.48
CA GLY A 182 9.16 -22.82 -15.94
C GLY A 182 8.18 -21.72 -16.39
N PRO A 183 8.14 -21.39 -17.70
CA PRO A 183 7.34 -20.28 -18.26
C PRO A 183 5.82 -20.51 -18.28
N GLY A 184 5.30 -21.43 -17.46
CA GLY A 184 3.91 -21.86 -17.48
C GLY A 184 2.93 -20.86 -16.86
N VAL A 185 3.42 -19.76 -16.27
CA VAL A 185 2.59 -18.72 -15.66
C VAL A 185 3.05 -17.34 -16.11
N ASP A 186 2.16 -16.60 -16.76
CA ASP A 186 2.32 -15.17 -16.98
C ASP A 186 1.65 -14.39 -15.84
N LEU A 187 2.47 -13.85 -14.92
CA LEU A 187 1.97 -13.06 -13.80
C LEU A 187 1.34 -11.73 -14.24
N ALA A 188 1.75 -11.15 -15.37
CA ALA A 188 1.16 -9.94 -15.90
C ALA A 188 -0.25 -10.21 -16.44
N GLU A 189 -0.42 -11.31 -17.20
CA GLU A 189 -1.73 -11.77 -17.65
C GLU A 189 -2.63 -12.15 -16.48
N TYR A 190 -2.11 -12.89 -15.50
CA TYR A 190 -2.85 -13.22 -14.29
C TYR A 190 -3.36 -11.96 -13.59
N ASN A 191 -2.49 -10.97 -13.39
CA ASN A 191 -2.84 -9.71 -12.71
C ASN A 191 -3.93 -8.93 -13.46
N LYS A 192 -3.85 -8.84 -14.79
CA LYS A 192 -4.92 -8.25 -15.63
C LYS A 192 -6.25 -8.98 -15.48
N SER A 193 -6.24 -10.28 -15.16
CA SER A 193 -7.46 -11.03 -14.88
C SER A 193 -8.06 -10.73 -13.50
N VAL A 194 -7.26 -10.25 -12.55
CA VAL A 194 -7.71 -9.88 -11.19
C VAL A 194 -8.36 -8.52 -11.19
N HIS A 195 -7.83 -7.59 -11.98
CA HIS A 195 -8.21 -6.20 -11.91
C HIS A 195 -8.48 -5.65 -13.29
N ASP A 196 -9.62 -4.98 -13.49
CA ASP A 196 -9.79 -4.12 -14.65
C ASP A 196 -8.75 -3.01 -14.57
N PRO A 197 -7.83 -2.90 -15.55
CA PRO A 197 -6.83 -1.83 -15.57
C PRO A 197 -7.47 -0.44 -15.43
N ALA A 198 -8.67 -0.22 -15.98
CA ALA A 198 -9.38 1.05 -15.86
C ALA A 198 -9.85 1.32 -14.42
N GLU A 199 -10.37 0.30 -13.72
CA GLU A 199 -10.81 0.43 -12.33
C GLU A 199 -9.61 0.71 -11.40
N ARG A 200 -8.47 0.05 -11.64
CA ARG A 200 -7.25 0.30 -10.85
C ARG A 200 -6.65 1.66 -11.12
N LEU A 201 -6.62 2.08 -12.39
CA LEU A 201 -6.22 3.43 -12.73
C LEU A 201 -7.10 4.46 -11.99
N SER A 202 -8.40 4.22 -11.95
CA SER A 202 -9.36 5.05 -11.21
C SER A 202 -9.04 5.09 -9.71
N GLN A 203 -8.81 3.94 -9.08
CA GLN A 203 -8.49 3.89 -7.64
C GLN A 203 -7.17 4.60 -7.31
N ILE A 204 -6.13 4.43 -8.14
CA ILE A 204 -4.85 5.13 -7.97
C ILE A 204 -5.06 6.65 -8.12
N ALA A 205 -5.85 7.08 -9.10
CA ALA A 205 -6.17 8.48 -9.31
C ALA A 205 -6.92 9.11 -8.12
N HIS A 206 -7.89 8.38 -7.56
CA HIS A 206 -8.60 8.81 -6.34
C HIS A 206 -7.66 8.90 -5.14
N MET A 207 -6.83 7.88 -4.91
CA MET A 207 -5.86 7.87 -3.82
C MET A 207 -4.89 9.04 -3.93
N LEU A 208 -4.36 9.31 -5.12
CA LEU A 208 -3.52 10.47 -5.40
C LEU A 208 -4.24 11.77 -5.04
N ALA A 209 -5.43 11.96 -5.59
CA ALA A 209 -6.18 13.20 -5.41
C ALA A 209 -6.48 13.46 -3.93
N VAL A 210 -7.03 12.47 -3.24
CA VAL A 210 -7.30 12.56 -1.79
C VAL A 210 -6.02 12.87 -1.02
N HIS A 211 -4.93 12.13 -1.25
CA HIS A 211 -3.68 12.34 -0.52
C HIS A 211 -3.06 13.72 -0.81
N TYR A 212 -3.12 14.17 -2.06
CA TYR A 212 -2.64 15.48 -2.47
C TYR A 212 -3.39 16.61 -1.73
N TYR A 213 -4.72 16.61 -1.75
CA TYR A 213 -5.50 17.66 -1.09
C TYR A 213 -5.44 17.56 0.44
N LEU A 214 -5.31 16.36 1.01
CA LEU A 214 -5.06 16.20 2.45
C LEU A 214 -3.75 16.85 2.88
N ILE A 215 -2.66 16.70 2.10
CA ILE A 215 -1.40 17.38 2.39
C ILE A 215 -1.54 18.90 2.17
N PHE A 216 -2.27 19.31 1.14
CA PHE A 216 -2.46 20.72 0.80
C PHE A 216 -3.23 21.48 1.90
N ASP A 217 -4.36 20.94 2.33
CA ASP A 217 -5.24 21.52 3.35
C ASP A 217 -4.77 21.20 4.79
N GLY A 218 -3.85 20.24 4.93
CA GLY A 218 -3.30 19.78 6.21
C GLY A 218 -2.37 20.77 6.91
N GLY A 219 -1.80 20.35 8.04
CA GLY A 219 -0.88 21.14 8.86
C GLY A 219 0.51 21.32 8.22
N ASP A 220 1.30 22.25 8.76
CA ASP A 220 2.62 22.59 8.21
C ASP A 220 3.64 21.44 8.28
N ASP A 221 3.47 20.49 9.21
CA ASP A 221 4.30 19.29 9.29
C ASP A 221 4.09 18.37 8.09
N GLN A 222 2.83 18.18 7.68
CA GLN A 222 2.46 17.40 6.49
C GLN A 222 2.87 18.12 5.20
N TRP A 223 2.72 19.45 5.16
CA TRP A 223 3.01 20.29 3.99
C TRP A 223 4.42 20.07 3.43
N ARG A 224 5.42 19.79 4.28
CA ARG A 224 6.80 19.51 3.86
C ARG A 224 6.91 18.35 2.86
N HIS A 225 5.99 17.40 2.92
CA HIS A 225 5.95 16.25 2.00
C HIS A 225 5.44 16.63 0.59
N MET A 226 4.76 17.76 0.41
CA MET A 226 4.27 18.21 -0.90
C MET A 226 5.39 18.31 -1.94
N LYS A 227 6.58 18.74 -1.51
CA LYS A 227 7.74 18.86 -2.40
C LYS A 227 8.20 17.53 -3.01
N SER A 228 7.84 16.39 -2.41
CA SER A 228 8.19 15.05 -2.90
C SER A 228 7.42 14.62 -4.14
N PHE A 229 6.28 15.25 -4.43
CA PHE A 229 5.47 14.95 -5.61
C PHE A 229 6.08 15.50 -6.91
N TYR A 230 7.06 16.41 -6.83
CA TYR A 230 7.60 17.14 -7.98
C TYR A 230 9.09 16.88 -8.19
N GLY A 231 9.48 16.78 -9.45
CA GLY A 231 10.86 16.71 -9.94
C GLY A 231 11.44 18.08 -10.24
N GLN A 232 12.67 18.10 -10.76
CA GLN A 232 13.32 19.34 -11.18
C GLN A 232 12.75 19.89 -12.49
N ASP A 233 12.24 18.99 -13.34
CA ASP A 233 11.65 19.35 -14.64
C ASP A 233 10.12 19.45 -14.58
N SER A 234 9.53 19.33 -13.39
CA SER A 234 8.09 19.46 -13.21
C SER A 234 7.62 20.88 -13.52
N THR A 235 6.40 21.02 -14.04
CA THR A 235 5.79 22.34 -14.31
C THR A 235 4.45 22.49 -13.61
N PHE A 236 4.19 23.64 -13.00
CA PHE A 236 2.89 24.04 -12.47
C PHE A 236 2.39 25.28 -13.17
N SER A 237 1.18 25.23 -13.73
CA SER A 237 0.56 26.38 -14.39
C SER A 237 -0.68 26.85 -13.64
N PHE A 238 -0.74 28.14 -13.36
CA PHE A 238 -1.87 28.80 -12.68
C PHE A 238 -2.01 30.24 -13.15
N SER A 239 -3.24 30.67 -13.44
CA SER A 239 -3.55 32.05 -13.86
C SER A 239 -2.74 32.57 -15.06
N GLY A 240 -2.34 31.69 -15.97
CA GLY A 240 -1.56 32.03 -17.17
C GLY A 240 -0.05 32.11 -16.95
N GLU A 241 0.43 31.88 -15.72
CA GLU A 241 1.85 31.75 -15.39
C GLU A 241 2.26 30.28 -15.29
N THR A 242 3.51 29.97 -15.63
CA THR A 242 4.09 28.62 -15.51
C THR A 242 5.34 28.67 -14.64
N HIS A 243 5.34 27.85 -13.60
CA HIS A 243 6.41 27.69 -12.62
C HIS A 243 7.12 26.36 -12.88
N VAL A 244 8.45 26.37 -12.83
CA VAL A 244 9.27 25.20 -13.20
C VAL A 244 10.16 24.78 -12.04
N GLY A 245 10.13 23.48 -11.76
CA GLY A 245 10.94 22.83 -10.76
C GLY A 245 10.34 22.86 -9.36
N LYS A 246 10.58 21.78 -8.62
CA LYS A 246 9.97 21.51 -7.30
C LYS A 246 10.03 22.63 -6.28
N SER A 247 11.05 23.50 -6.31
CA SER A 247 11.16 24.61 -5.34
C SER A 247 10.19 25.75 -5.68
N ASP A 248 10.18 26.21 -6.94
CA ASP A 248 9.30 27.30 -7.37
C ASP A 248 7.82 26.88 -7.32
N ILE A 249 7.53 25.63 -7.69
CA ILE A 249 6.20 25.04 -7.55
C ILE A 249 5.77 25.04 -6.07
N PHE A 250 6.61 24.56 -5.17
CA PHE A 250 6.30 24.51 -3.74
C PHE A 250 6.05 25.90 -3.14
N ASP A 251 6.87 26.90 -3.51
CA ASP A 251 6.71 28.28 -3.05
C ASP A 251 5.41 28.89 -3.58
N THR A 252 5.06 28.61 -4.84
CA THR A 252 3.81 29.07 -5.46
C THR A 252 2.59 28.43 -4.82
N LEU A 253 2.58 27.11 -4.66
CA LEU A 253 1.48 26.41 -3.98
C LEU A 253 1.36 26.86 -2.52
N SER A 254 2.47 27.18 -1.84
CA SER A 254 2.45 27.75 -0.47
C SER A 254 1.74 29.10 -0.45
N ARG A 255 1.98 29.98 -1.43
CA ARG A 255 1.25 31.25 -1.56
C ARG A 255 -0.24 31.02 -1.77
N ILE A 256 -0.62 30.11 -2.66
CA ILE A 256 -2.03 29.76 -2.90
C ILE A 256 -2.69 29.21 -1.62
N ARG A 257 -1.98 28.34 -0.89
CA ARG A 257 -2.45 27.76 0.38
C ARG A 257 -2.72 28.84 1.42
N GLU A 258 -1.81 29.81 1.58
CA GLU A 258 -2.01 30.92 2.51
C GLU A 258 -3.15 31.86 2.07
N MET A 259 -3.31 32.09 0.76
CA MET A 259 -4.45 32.85 0.24
C MET A 259 -5.80 32.20 0.59
N LEU A 260 -5.90 30.87 0.50
CA LEU A 260 -7.13 30.12 0.79
C LEU A 260 -7.45 30.01 2.30
N LYS A 261 -6.43 29.99 3.16
CA LYS A 261 -6.62 29.98 4.62
C LYS A 261 -7.27 31.26 5.15
N GLY A 262 -7.07 32.39 4.47
CA GLY A 262 -7.61 33.69 4.87
C GLY A 262 -6.97 34.26 6.15
N ASN A 263 -7.22 35.54 6.44
CA ASN A 263 -6.59 36.27 7.54
C ASN A 263 -7.42 36.32 8.85
N SER A 264 -8.53 35.59 9.01
CA SER A 264 -9.44 35.80 10.16
C SER A 264 -10.35 34.60 10.51
N ARG A 265 -10.74 34.51 11.79
CA ARG A 265 -11.52 33.45 12.48
C ARG A 265 -12.89 33.02 11.90
N CYS A 266 -13.36 33.48 10.73
CA CYS A 266 -14.75 33.20 10.30
C CYS A 266 -15.01 32.67 8.90
N GLU A 267 -14.08 32.64 7.95
CA GLU A 267 -14.41 32.17 6.59
C GLU A 267 -13.21 31.46 5.96
N LYS A 268 -12.97 30.19 6.33
CA LYS A 268 -12.04 29.34 5.59
C LYS A 268 -12.69 28.90 4.28
N ILE A 269 -11.92 28.94 3.19
CA ILE A 269 -12.35 28.37 1.91
C ILE A 269 -11.91 26.91 1.89
N GLY A 270 -12.87 26.00 2.03
CA GLY A 270 -12.65 24.56 1.87
C GLY A 270 -12.78 24.13 0.41
N ARG A 271 -12.13 23.02 0.04
CA ARG A 271 -12.29 22.35 -1.26
C ARG A 271 -13.14 21.11 -1.11
N VAL A 272 -14.15 20.98 -1.97
CA VAL A 272 -14.95 19.75 -2.12
C VAL A 272 -14.60 19.12 -3.46
N MET A 273 -14.16 17.87 -3.43
CA MET A 273 -13.90 17.10 -4.64
C MET A 273 -15.20 16.46 -5.13
N GLU A 274 -15.63 16.80 -6.34
CA GLU A 274 -16.87 16.28 -6.91
C GLU A 274 -16.63 15.15 -7.90
N LYS A 275 -15.57 15.27 -8.73
CA LYS A 275 -15.26 14.27 -9.76
C LYS A 275 -13.77 14.10 -9.91
N VAL A 276 -13.34 12.84 -10.04
CA VAL A 276 -11.98 12.47 -10.40
C VAL A 276 -12.05 11.62 -11.67
N TYR A 277 -11.40 12.07 -12.73
CA TYR A 277 -11.25 11.34 -13.99
C TYR A 277 -9.79 10.97 -14.18
N CYS A 278 -9.54 9.81 -14.79
CA CYS A 278 -8.20 9.41 -15.15
C CYS A 278 -8.16 8.80 -16.56
N ARG A 279 -6.98 8.85 -17.17
CA ARG A 279 -6.66 8.14 -18.41
C ARG A 279 -5.16 7.89 -18.49
N ALA A 280 -4.77 6.90 -19.28
CA ALA A 280 -3.36 6.68 -19.62
C ALA A 280 -2.78 7.91 -20.33
N HIS A 281 -1.52 8.21 -20.04
CA HIS A 281 -0.76 9.30 -20.64
C HIS A 281 0.62 8.80 -21.07
N GLY A 282 0.91 8.80 -22.37
CA GLY A 282 2.14 8.16 -22.87
C GLY A 282 2.12 6.63 -22.72
N GLU A 283 3.31 6.01 -22.67
CA GLU A 283 3.45 4.56 -22.52
C GLU A 283 3.35 4.09 -21.06
N GLU A 284 3.82 4.90 -20.10
CA GLU A 284 3.89 4.52 -18.68
C GLU A 284 3.30 5.58 -17.72
N GLY A 285 2.77 6.69 -18.24
CA GLY A 285 2.23 7.79 -17.43
C GLY A 285 0.70 7.76 -17.26
N MET A 286 0.20 8.65 -16.42
CA MET A 286 -1.23 8.83 -16.13
C MET A 286 -1.59 10.31 -16.12
N SER A 287 -2.75 10.67 -16.65
CA SER A 287 -3.35 11.99 -16.39
C SER A 287 -4.58 11.85 -15.50
N VAL A 288 -4.64 12.64 -14.43
CA VAL A 288 -5.74 12.71 -13.46
C VAL A 288 -6.34 14.12 -13.51
N ARG A 289 -7.65 14.21 -13.74
CA ARG A 289 -8.41 15.46 -13.67
C ARG A 289 -9.29 15.44 -12.44
N VAL A 290 -9.14 16.42 -11.58
CA VAL A 290 -10.03 16.63 -10.44
C VAL A 290 -10.85 17.89 -10.69
N SER A 291 -12.16 17.80 -10.51
CA SER A 291 -13.04 18.98 -10.51
C SER A 291 -13.85 19.03 -9.22
N GLY A 292 -14.12 20.25 -8.77
CA GLY A 292 -14.85 20.44 -7.54
C GLY A 292 -15.21 21.90 -7.29
N SER A 293 -15.68 22.15 -6.07
CA SER A 293 -16.19 23.44 -5.64
C SER A 293 -15.41 23.97 -4.45
N PHE A 294 -15.23 25.28 -4.43
CA PHE A 294 -14.79 26.01 -3.24
C PHE A 294 -16.02 26.35 -2.41
N ILE A 295 -16.01 25.99 -1.13
CA ILE A 295 -17.09 26.28 -0.19
C ILE A 295 -16.58 27.15 0.95
N MET A 296 -17.39 28.12 1.37
CA MET A 296 -17.11 28.87 2.59
C MET A 296 -17.73 28.14 3.79
N GLY A 297 -16.90 27.69 4.74
CA GLY A 297 -17.37 26.94 5.91
C GLY A 297 -16.25 26.37 6.78
N ASN A 298 -16.61 25.72 7.88
CA ASN A 298 -15.66 24.97 8.70
C ASN A 298 -15.17 23.72 7.96
N GLU A 299 -13.90 23.37 8.15
CA GLU A 299 -13.10 22.40 7.40
C GLU A 299 -13.82 21.07 7.08
N PHE A 300 -14.08 20.80 5.80
CA PHE A 300 -14.42 19.45 5.34
C PHE A 300 -13.82 19.17 3.96
N LEU A 301 -13.14 18.04 3.84
CA LEU A 301 -12.84 17.40 2.56
C LEU A 301 -13.97 16.39 2.31
N VAL A 302 -15.00 16.79 1.56
CA VAL A 302 -16.09 15.88 1.19
C VAL A 302 -15.73 15.25 -0.14
N CYS A 303 -15.50 13.94 -0.15
CA CYS A 303 -15.34 13.15 -1.37
C CYS A 303 -16.71 12.52 -1.67
N ALA A 304 -17.34 12.93 -2.78
CA ALA A 304 -18.71 12.51 -3.12
C ALA A 304 -18.90 10.98 -3.24
N ASP A 305 -17.82 10.23 -3.50
CA ASP A 305 -17.86 8.80 -3.83
C ASP A 305 -17.34 7.84 -2.73
N GLY A 306 -17.37 8.22 -1.45
CA GLY A 306 -17.41 7.21 -0.38
C GLY A 306 -16.10 6.56 0.09
N PHE A 307 -14.92 6.94 -0.40
CA PHE A 307 -13.66 6.34 0.07
C PHE A 307 -13.15 6.98 1.36
N CYS A 308 -13.43 6.33 2.51
CA CYS A 308 -12.73 6.58 3.77
C CYS A 308 -11.34 5.91 3.74
N ALA A 309 -10.27 6.69 3.94
CA ALA A 309 -8.99 6.12 4.36
C ALA A 309 -9.11 5.61 5.81
N GLU A 310 -8.46 4.50 6.16
CA GLU A 310 -8.40 4.01 7.55
C GLU A 310 -7.93 5.13 8.48
N GLY A 311 -8.76 5.48 9.47
CA GLY A 311 -8.53 6.59 10.40
C GLY A 311 -9.37 7.84 10.14
N MET A 312 -10.24 7.88 9.12
CA MET A 312 -11.18 8.99 8.89
C MET A 312 -12.62 8.66 9.31
N LEU A 313 -13.33 9.69 9.80
CA LEU A 313 -14.75 9.63 10.15
C LEU A 313 -15.60 9.27 8.92
N SER A 314 -16.61 8.43 9.13
CA SER A 314 -17.56 7.97 8.11
C SER A 314 -18.38 9.12 7.54
N ILE A 315 -18.58 9.11 6.22
CA ILE A 315 -19.45 10.03 5.45
C ILE A 315 -20.91 10.08 6.00
N VAL A 316 -21.33 9.08 6.76
CA VAL A 316 -22.70 8.98 7.31
C VAL A 316 -22.93 9.89 8.53
N GLU A 317 -21.88 10.45 9.13
CA GLU A 317 -22.01 11.29 10.34
C GLU A 317 -22.06 12.81 10.09
N LEU A 318 -21.93 13.26 8.84
CA LEU A 318 -21.98 14.68 8.51
C LEU A 318 -23.38 15.07 8.04
N SER A 319 -24.11 15.76 8.92
CA SER A 319 -25.43 16.36 8.65
C SER A 319 -25.40 17.24 7.39
N PRO A 320 -26.40 17.17 6.48
CA PRO A 320 -26.47 18.00 5.26
C PRO A 320 -26.74 19.49 5.50
N ASP A 321 -27.07 19.91 6.71
CA ASP A 321 -27.59 21.26 7.00
C ASP A 321 -26.49 22.24 7.45
N ILE A 322 -25.48 22.46 6.62
CA ILE A 322 -24.58 23.62 6.76
C ILE A 322 -24.77 24.49 5.52
N LEU A 323 -25.18 25.76 5.74
CA LEU A 323 -25.32 26.80 4.73
C LEU A 323 -23.96 27.15 4.10
N SER A 324 -23.35 26.23 3.36
CA SER A 324 -22.12 26.49 2.61
C SER A 324 -22.45 27.33 1.38
N LYS A 325 -21.96 28.57 1.32
CA LYS A 325 -22.00 29.35 0.08
C LYS A 325 -20.88 28.85 -0.83
N GLN A 326 -21.26 28.42 -2.04
CA GLN A 326 -20.31 28.07 -3.10
C GLN A 326 -19.59 29.33 -3.57
N ALA A 327 -18.28 29.39 -3.37
CA ALA A 327 -17.43 30.55 -3.69
C ALA A 327 -16.86 30.49 -5.12
N GLY A 328 -16.82 29.31 -5.73
CA GLY A 328 -16.27 29.09 -7.07
C GLY A 328 -16.12 27.61 -7.38
N HIS A 329 -15.61 27.33 -8.57
CA HIS A 329 -15.28 25.98 -9.02
C HIS A 329 -13.79 25.90 -9.38
N PHE A 330 -13.22 24.71 -9.25
CA PHE A 330 -11.88 24.43 -9.74
C PHE A 330 -11.87 23.20 -10.65
N GLN A 331 -10.91 23.21 -11.57
CA GLN A 331 -10.46 22.04 -12.30
C GLN A 331 -8.94 22.00 -12.19
N GLU A 332 -8.40 20.88 -11.73
CA GLU A 332 -6.97 20.66 -11.56
C GLU A 332 -6.56 19.40 -12.32
N ASP A 333 -5.65 19.56 -13.27
CA ASP A 333 -5.13 18.50 -14.12
C ASP A 333 -3.71 18.13 -13.68
N PHE A 334 -3.50 16.86 -13.35
CA PHE A 334 -2.21 16.29 -12.96
C PHE A 334 -1.75 15.31 -14.04
N PHE A 335 -0.52 15.47 -14.52
CA PHE A 335 0.16 14.55 -15.42
C PHE A 335 1.30 13.91 -14.64
N MET A 336 1.27 12.58 -14.57
CA MET A 336 2.21 11.78 -13.80
C MET A 336 3.08 10.96 -14.73
N GLU A 337 4.37 10.94 -14.44
CA GLU A 337 5.37 10.14 -15.15
C GLU A 337 6.12 9.24 -14.16
N PRO A 338 6.68 8.10 -14.61
CA PRO A 338 7.54 7.26 -13.79
C PRO A 338 8.73 8.05 -13.24
N GLY A 339 8.95 7.95 -11.93
CA GLY A 339 10.13 8.50 -11.26
C GLY A 339 11.37 7.62 -11.46
N THR A 340 12.50 8.09 -10.92
CA THR A 340 13.79 7.37 -10.98
C THR A 340 13.81 6.09 -10.15
N ALA A 341 12.89 5.96 -9.18
CA ALA A 341 12.70 4.75 -8.39
C ALA A 341 11.53 3.92 -8.96
N MET A 342 11.77 2.62 -9.13
CA MET A 342 10.79 1.68 -9.67
C MET A 342 9.49 1.67 -8.87
N GLY A 343 8.40 2.14 -9.48
CA GLY A 343 7.06 2.17 -8.88
C GLY A 343 6.72 3.48 -8.16
N CYS A 344 7.60 4.49 -8.22
CA CYS A 344 7.30 5.87 -7.85
C CYS A 344 6.83 6.65 -9.08
N TYR A 345 5.87 7.55 -8.89
CA TYR A 345 5.43 8.50 -9.89
C TYR A 345 5.73 9.92 -9.42
N VAL A 346 5.99 10.82 -10.36
CA VAL A 346 6.22 12.24 -10.13
C VAL A 346 5.22 13.02 -10.97
N ILE A 347 4.67 14.10 -10.42
CA ILE A 347 3.83 15.04 -11.16
C ILE A 347 4.74 15.81 -12.11
N SER A 348 4.76 15.44 -13.39
CA SER A 348 5.55 16.10 -14.43
C SER A 348 4.92 17.42 -14.83
N ARG A 349 3.60 17.49 -14.86
CA ARG A 349 2.86 18.73 -15.15
C ARG A 349 1.59 18.81 -14.32
N GLN A 350 1.28 20.01 -13.87
CA GLN A 350 0.07 20.33 -13.13
C GLN A 350 -0.52 21.62 -13.68
N GLU A 351 -1.84 21.64 -13.92
CA GLU A 351 -2.56 22.79 -14.45
C GLU A 351 -3.78 23.06 -13.56
N LEU A 352 -3.81 24.23 -12.91
CA LEU A 352 -4.93 24.66 -12.04
C LEU A 352 -5.74 25.75 -12.74
N HIS A 353 -7.03 25.47 -12.91
CA HIS A 353 -8.02 26.39 -13.43
C HIS A 353 -9.06 26.71 -12.35
N ILE A 354 -9.30 27.99 -12.09
CA ILE A 354 -10.32 28.46 -11.14
C ILE A 354 -11.35 29.28 -11.91
N GLY A 355 -12.63 28.93 -11.75
CA GLY A 355 -13.77 29.69 -12.23
C GLY A 355 -14.52 30.33 -11.07
N VAL A 356 -14.91 31.59 -11.21
CA VAL A 356 -15.76 32.29 -10.23
C VAL A 356 -17.23 32.08 -10.62
N SER A 357 -18.07 31.78 -9.63
CA SER A 357 -19.52 31.56 -9.79
C SER A 357 -20.28 32.82 -10.19
#